data_AF-X1SNU1-F1
#
_entry.id   AF-X1SNU1-F1
#
_cell.length_a   1.000
_cell.length_b   1.000
_cell.length_c   1.000
_cell.angle_alpha   90.00
_cell.angle_beta   90.00
_cell.angle_gamma   90.00
#
_symmetry.space_group_name_H-M   'P 1'
#
loop_
_entity.id
_entity.type
_entity.pdbx_description
1 polymer ?
#
loop_
_entity_poly.entity_id
_entity_poly.type
_entity_poly.pdbx_seq_one_letter_code
_entity_poly.pdbx_strand_id
1 'polypeptide(L)' 'EQFEGVHRNMDWATKHCAESLALIKDQHPALTKAITALAAGIKTIDDLAQDVYSKI' A
#
# COMPACT_ATOMS: atom_id res chain seq x y z
N GLU A 1 -16.02 -12.51 1.15
CA GLU A 1 -15.84 -12.27 2.60
C GLU A 1 -15.41 -10.83 2.87
N GLN A 2 -15.67 -10.26 4.05
CA GLN A 2 -15.22 -8.89 4.38
C GLN A 2 -13.68 -8.75 4.38
N PHE A 3 -12.95 -9.82 4.71
CA PHE A 3 -11.49 -9.83 4.81
C PHE A 3 -10.78 -9.84 3.45
N GLU A 4 -11.30 -10.59 2.48
CA GLU A 4 -10.85 -10.51 1.08
C GLU A 4 -11.02 -9.09 0.54
N GLY A 5 -12.10 -8.41 0.93
CA GLY A 5 -12.33 -7.00 0.62
C GLY A 5 -11.25 -6.06 1.21
N VAL A 6 -10.81 -6.32 2.45
CA VAL A 6 -9.74 -5.54 3.10
C VAL A 6 -8.41 -5.72 2.35
N HIS A 7 -8.00 -6.96 2.09
CA HIS A 7 -6.77 -7.24 1.35
C HIS A 7 -6.79 -6.59 -0.04
N ARG A 8 -7.91 -6.75 -0.76
CA ARG A 8 -8.10 -6.15 -2.10
C ARG A 8 -8.07 -4.61 -2.07
N ASN A 9 -8.53 -3.98 -0.99
CA ASN A 9 -8.40 -2.54 -0.83
C ASN A 9 -6.94 -2.11 -0.64
N MET A 10 -6.15 -2.89 0.10
CA MET A 10 -4.71 -2.63 0.28
C MET A 10 -3.93 -2.82 -1.04
N ASP A 11 -4.30 -3.80 -1.86
CA ASP A 11 -3.77 -3.95 -3.22
C ASP A 11 -4.05 -2.72 -4.09
N TRP A 12 -5.29 -2.22 -4.08
CA TRP A 12 -5.65 -1.00 -4.79
C TRP A 12 -4.88 0.22 -4.31
N ALA A 13 -4.71 0.38 -2.99
CA ALA A 13 -3.95 1.47 -2.42
C ALA A 13 -2.47 1.41 -2.85
N THR A 14 -1.87 0.20 -2.87
CA THR A 14 -0.50 -0.02 -3.35
C THR A 14 -0.35 0.30 -4.84
N LYS A 15 -1.31 -0.13 -5.67
CA LYS A 15 -1.35 0.18 -7.10
C LYS A 15 -1.37 1.69 -7.34
N HIS A 16 -2.23 2.43 -6.64
CA HIS A 16 -2.31 3.88 -6.80
C HIS A 16 -1.06 4.62 -6.30
N CYS A 17 -0.37 4.11 -5.28
CA CYS A 17 0.94 4.63 -4.89
C CYS A 17 1.96 4.48 -6.03
N ALA A 18 1.99 3.32 -6.71
CA ALA A 18 2.88 3.10 -7.85
C ALA A 18 2.55 4.00 -9.05
N GLU A 19 1.27 4.15 -9.39
CA GLU A 19 0.81 5.06 -10.44
C GLU A 19 1.17 6.52 -10.11
N SER A 20 1.01 6.93 -8.84
CA SER A 20 1.39 8.27 -8.39
C SER A 20 2.89 8.50 -8.54
N LEU A 21 3.74 7.54 -8.15
CA LEU A 21 5.19 7.63 -8.35
C LEU A 21 5.55 7.77 -9.85
N ALA A 22 4.86 7.04 -10.73
CA ALA A 22 5.09 7.13 -12.17
C ALA A 22 4.71 8.50 -12.76
N LEU A 23 3.68 9.15 -12.22
CA LEU A 23 3.25 10.50 -12.62
C LEU A 23 4.23 11.58 -12.17
N ILE A 24 4.66 11.50 -10.90
CA ILE A 24 5.46 12.55 -10.26
C ILE A 24 6.95 12.42 -10.64
N LYS A 25 7.40 11.20 -10.95
CA LYS A 25 8.80 10.86 -11.28
C LYS A 25 9.76 11.46 -10.25
N ASP A 26 10.87 12.02 -10.72
CA ASP A 26 11.89 12.66 -9.89
C ASP A 26 11.67 14.18 -9.73
N GLN A 27 10.54 14.70 -10.20
CA GLN A 27 10.27 16.15 -10.17
C GLN A 27 9.99 16.66 -8.76
N HIS A 28 9.53 15.79 -7.85
CA HIS A 28 9.20 16.15 -6.48
C HIS A 28 9.74 15.12 -5.48
N PRO A 29 11.05 15.19 -5.13
CA PRO A 29 11.72 14.18 -4.30
C PRO A 29 11.07 13.95 -2.92
N ALA A 30 10.52 15.02 -2.33
CA ALA A 30 9.81 14.94 -1.06
C ALA A 30 8.50 14.14 -1.17
N LEU A 31 7.74 14.33 -2.26
CA LEU A 31 6.53 13.58 -2.53
C LEU A 31 6.85 12.12 -2.88
N THR A 32 7.88 11.87 -3.68
CA THR A 32 8.39 10.52 -3.97
C THR A 32 8.69 9.79 -2.66
N LYS A 33 9.45 10.40 -1.75
CA LYS A 33 9.75 9.81 -0.43
C LYS A 33 8.50 9.52 0.38
N ALA A 34 7.53 10.45 0.41
CA ALA A 34 6.29 10.28 1.15
C ALA A 34 5.43 9.12 0.60
N ILE A 35 5.29 9.02 -0.72
CA ILE A 35 4.49 7.97 -1.35
C ILE A 35 5.17 6.59 -1.22
N THR A 36 6.50 6.52 -1.33
CA THR A 36 7.24 5.29 -1.05
C THR A 36 7.05 4.83 0.40
N ALA A 37 7.10 5.76 1.36
CA ALA A 37 6.86 5.44 2.77
C ALA A 37 5.41 4.97 3.01
N LEU A 38 4.43 5.60 2.36
CA LEU A 38 3.03 5.20 2.43
C LEU A 38 2.82 3.78 1.87
N ALA A 39 3.38 3.46 0.71
CA ALA A 39 3.29 2.13 0.10
C ALA A 39 3.88 1.04 1.03
N ALA A 40 5.03 1.32 1.66
CA ALA A 40 5.62 0.40 2.63
C ALA A 40 4.73 0.20 3.89
N GLY A 41 4.11 1.27 4.37
CA GLY A 41 3.17 1.22 5.49
C GLY A 41 1.92 0.40 5.17
N ILE A 42 1.32 0.60 3.98
CA ILE A 42 0.18 -0.19 3.50
C ILE A 42 0.51 -1.68 3.49
N LYS A 43 1.65 -2.05 2.91
CA LYS A 43 2.10 -3.44 2.88
C LYS A 43 2.28 -4.01 4.28
N THR A 44 2.90 -3.26 5.19
CA THR A 44 3.09 -3.72 6.57
C THR A 44 1.76 -3.97 7.28
N ILE A 45 0.77 -3.11 7.08
CA ILE A 45 -0.58 -3.27 7.66
C ILE A 45 -1.27 -4.50 7.05
N ASP A 46 -1.17 -4.69 5.74
CA ASP A 46 -1.76 -5.84 5.05
C ASP A 46 -1.13 -7.16 5.51
N ASP A 47 0.20 -7.23 5.60
CA ASP A 47 0.93 -8.40 6.11
C ASP A 47 0.53 -8.72 7.57
N LEU A 48 0.40 -7.71 8.43
CA LEU A 48 -0.06 -7.88 9.81
C LEU A 48 -1.51 -8.36 9.87
N ALA A 49 -2.37 -7.80 9.02
CA ALA A 49 -3.76 -8.22 8.94
C ALA A 49 -3.85 -9.69 8.51
N GLN A 50 -3.13 -10.09 7.46
CA GLN A 50 -3.04 -11.48 7.01
C GLN A 50 -2.49 -12.43 8.09
N ASP A 51 -1.45 -12.03 8.82
CA ASP A 51 -0.90 -12.84 9.91
C ASP A 51 -1.94 -13.10 11.00
N VAL A 52 -2.70 -12.07 11.41
CA VAL A 52 -3.80 -12.23 12.37
C VAL A 52 -4.88 -13.15 11.81
N TYR A 53 -5.28 -12.98 10.55
CA TYR A 53 -6.33 -13.82 9.93
C TYR A 53 -5.88 -15.26 9.73
N SER A 54 -4.60 -15.52 9.44
CA SER A 54 -4.08 -16.89 9.24
C SER A 54 -4.11 -17.75 10.51
N LYS A 55 -4.27 -17.12 11.67
CA LYS A 55 -4.25 -17.74 13.00
C LYS A 55 -5.64 -17.96 13.60
N ILE A 56 -6.70 -17.52 12.92
CA ILE A 56 -8.10 -17.68 13.32
C ILE A 56 -8.78 -18.63 12.33
#